data_AF-A0A640SI25-F1
#
_entry.id   AF-A0A640SI25-F1
#
_cell.length_a   1.000
_cell.length_b   1.000
_cell.length_c   1.000
_cell.angle_alpha   90.00
_cell.angle_beta   90.00
_cell.angle_gamma   90.00
#
_symmetry.space_group_name_H-M   'P 1'
#
loop_
_entity.id
_entity.type
_entity.pdbx_description
1 polymer ?
#
loop_
_entity_poly.entity_id
_entity_poly.type
_entity_poly.pdbx_seq_one_letter_code
_entity_poly.pdbx_strand_id
1 'polypeptide(L)'
;MLHLRLIVPDDRTDEVLRLLETTVGVTHLVVLSGAARDPRGDVVMCDVAREAADGLLAGLRAMELDRTGSIALENIDLSLSRRADRAADDAPGEGADAVLWESLSDATHEESTLSATYLAFLTVATMIAACGVVLDNAVLIVGAMAVGPEFGPLAGICTALVQRAPRLAWRSLQALLVGFAVAMAVTVGFSLFMDAVGLFHVEALEAARPNTNFIYRPDWFSFVVAVLAGIAGVLSLTSAKSGALVGVAISVTTVPAAANAAVALGYQEYGQAWHSMEQLLLNLAGIVLAGTLTLTAQKLLWARQGTGLRAP
;
A
#
# COMPACT_ATOMS: atom_id res chain seq x y z
N MET A 1 -2.99 0.98 -20.01
CA MET A 1 -3.32 2.38 -20.36
C MET A 1 -3.88 3.09 -19.15
N LEU A 2 -3.66 4.39 -19.06
CA LEU A 2 -4.26 5.27 -18.07
C LEU A 2 -5.07 6.34 -18.79
N HIS A 3 -6.15 6.78 -18.18
CA HIS A 3 -6.92 7.93 -18.63
C HIS A 3 -6.51 9.17 -17.84
N LEU A 4 -6.18 10.24 -18.53
CA LEU A 4 -5.78 11.50 -17.94
C LEU A 4 -6.87 12.55 -18.23
N ARG A 5 -7.36 13.21 -17.19
CA ARG A 5 -8.30 14.32 -17.30
C ARG A 5 -7.69 15.55 -16.64
N LEU A 6 -7.51 16.59 -17.43
CA LEU A 6 -6.89 17.84 -17.05
C LEU A 6 -7.92 18.97 -17.09
N ILE A 7 -7.82 19.89 -16.13
CA ILE A 7 -8.43 21.23 -16.25
C ILE A 7 -7.28 22.20 -16.38
N VAL A 8 -7.21 22.91 -17.52
CA VAL A 8 -6.08 23.78 -17.88
C VAL A 8 -6.56 25.22 -18.00
N PRO A 9 -5.91 26.20 -17.36
CA PRO A 9 -6.18 27.62 -17.57
C PRO A 9 -6.07 28.02 -19.04
N ASP A 10 -6.94 28.92 -19.50
CA ASP A 10 -7.05 29.35 -20.91
C ASP A 10 -5.71 29.82 -21.51
N ASP A 11 -4.81 30.41 -20.70
CA ASP A 11 -3.50 30.92 -21.13
C ASP A 11 -2.42 29.84 -21.29
N ARG A 12 -2.70 28.61 -20.87
CA ARG A 12 -1.74 27.48 -20.84
C ARG A 12 -2.13 26.30 -21.71
N THR A 13 -3.32 26.28 -22.28
CA THR A 13 -3.82 25.16 -23.10
C THR A 13 -2.84 24.76 -24.20
N ASP A 14 -2.36 25.73 -25.00
CA ASP A 14 -1.44 25.43 -26.11
C ASP A 14 -0.11 24.81 -25.63
N GLU A 15 0.37 25.21 -24.45
CA GLU A 15 1.59 24.66 -23.87
C GLU A 15 1.39 23.21 -23.42
N VAL A 16 0.26 22.92 -22.76
CA VAL A 16 -0.12 21.57 -22.34
C VAL A 16 -0.37 20.67 -23.54
N LEU A 17 -1.05 21.15 -24.59
CA LEU A 17 -1.30 20.37 -25.81
C LEU A 17 0.00 19.98 -26.51
N ARG A 18 0.95 20.92 -26.63
CA ARG A 18 2.28 20.60 -27.20
C ARG A 18 3.00 19.51 -26.41
N LEU A 19 2.94 19.56 -25.07
CA LEU A 19 3.53 18.51 -24.24
C LEU A 19 2.85 17.15 -24.51
N LEU A 20 1.52 17.11 -24.53
CA LEU A 20 0.75 15.89 -24.76
C LEU A 20 1.03 15.30 -26.15
N GLU A 21 1.05 16.12 -27.19
CA GLU A 21 1.28 15.69 -28.58
C GLU A 21 2.72 15.20 -28.83
N THR A 22 3.70 15.74 -28.09
CA THR A 22 5.11 15.33 -28.22
C THR A 22 5.49 14.17 -27.31
N THR A 23 4.64 13.82 -26.35
CA THR A 23 4.89 12.70 -25.43
C THR A 23 4.55 11.37 -26.11
N VAL A 24 5.57 10.53 -26.29
CA VAL A 24 5.38 9.15 -26.78
C VAL A 24 4.48 8.38 -25.81
N GLY A 25 3.55 7.60 -26.37
CA GLY A 25 2.60 6.82 -25.57
C GLY A 25 1.31 7.57 -25.20
N VAL A 26 1.16 8.85 -25.58
CA VAL A 26 -0.12 9.57 -25.49
C VAL A 26 -0.99 9.29 -26.72
N THR A 27 -2.28 9.11 -26.49
CA THR A 27 -3.29 8.85 -27.52
C THR A 27 -4.66 9.36 -27.08
N HIS A 28 -5.66 9.26 -27.97
CA HIS A 28 -7.05 9.68 -27.70
C HIS A 28 -7.19 11.09 -27.10
N LEU A 29 -6.39 12.05 -27.59
CA LEU A 29 -6.44 13.43 -27.14
C LEU A 29 -7.77 14.09 -27.52
N VAL A 30 -8.44 14.69 -26.54
CA VAL A 30 -9.71 15.41 -26.64
C VAL A 30 -9.59 16.75 -25.93
N VAL A 31 -10.07 17.82 -26.56
CA VAL A 31 -10.05 19.18 -26.01
C VAL A 31 -11.47 19.75 -26.02
N LEU A 32 -11.94 20.19 -24.85
CA LEU A 32 -13.22 20.86 -24.67
C LEU A 32 -12.98 22.29 -24.18
N SER A 33 -12.95 23.23 -25.12
CA SER A 33 -12.61 24.61 -24.81
C SER A 33 -13.67 25.33 -23.97
N GLY A 34 -13.25 26.03 -22.91
CA GLY A 34 -14.09 26.79 -21.99
C GLY A 34 -15.09 25.95 -21.20
N ALA A 35 -14.92 24.63 -21.16
CA ALA A 35 -15.86 23.72 -20.53
C ALA A 35 -15.76 23.71 -18.99
N ALA A 36 -14.59 24.01 -18.43
CA ALA A 36 -14.37 24.00 -16.99
C ALA A 36 -14.75 25.34 -16.34
N ARG A 37 -15.41 25.26 -15.18
CA ARG A 37 -15.88 26.44 -14.43
C ARG A 37 -15.06 26.74 -13.18
N ASP A 38 -14.61 25.71 -12.48
CA ASP A 38 -13.80 25.83 -11.26
C ASP A 38 -12.86 24.62 -11.14
N PRO A 39 -11.55 24.78 -11.39
CA PRO A 39 -10.91 25.98 -11.93
C PRO A 39 -11.45 26.32 -13.34
N ARG A 40 -11.48 27.60 -13.69
CA ARG A 40 -11.97 28.05 -15.00
C ARG A 40 -10.93 27.74 -16.09
N GLY A 41 -11.38 27.14 -17.19
CA GLY A 41 -10.49 26.85 -18.31
C GLY A 41 -11.02 25.80 -19.29
N ASP A 42 -10.08 25.16 -19.98
CA ASP A 42 -10.32 24.06 -20.91
C ASP A 42 -10.26 22.71 -20.20
N VAL A 43 -11.07 21.75 -20.65
CA VAL A 43 -10.92 20.35 -20.24
C VAL A 43 -10.14 19.62 -21.32
N VAL A 44 -8.99 19.07 -20.95
CA VAL A 44 -8.15 18.27 -21.85
C VAL A 44 -8.12 16.84 -21.35
N MET A 45 -8.40 15.88 -22.21
CA MET A 45 -8.43 14.46 -21.86
C MET A 45 -7.55 13.69 -22.83
N CYS A 46 -6.83 12.68 -22.35
CA CYS A 46 -6.07 11.79 -23.21
C CYS A 46 -5.84 10.45 -22.51
N ASP A 47 -5.50 9.43 -23.28
CA ASP A 47 -5.02 8.17 -22.72
C ASP A 47 -3.50 8.09 -22.87
N VAL A 48 -2.82 7.53 -21.87
CA VAL A 48 -1.36 7.41 -21.86
C VAL A 48 -0.92 6.00 -21.47
N ALA A 49 0.14 5.51 -22.10
CA ALA A 49 0.83 4.30 -21.68
C ALA A 49 1.38 4.48 -20.25
N ARG A 50 1.33 3.45 -19.40
CA ARG A 50 1.73 3.59 -17.97
C ARG A 50 3.20 3.99 -17.83
N GLU A 51 4.02 3.49 -18.73
CA GLU A 51 5.46 3.69 -18.88
C GLU A 51 5.81 5.16 -19.17
N ALA A 52 4.94 5.87 -19.89
CA ALA A 52 5.14 7.26 -20.27
C ALA A 52 4.50 8.26 -19.28
N ALA A 53 3.60 7.79 -18.42
CA ALA A 53 2.77 8.66 -17.60
C ALA A 53 3.55 9.40 -16.50
N ASP A 54 4.57 8.79 -15.89
CA ASP A 54 5.38 9.45 -14.85
C ASP A 54 6.13 10.67 -15.42
N GLY A 55 6.73 10.53 -16.61
CA GLY A 55 7.37 11.62 -17.32
C GLY A 55 6.40 12.73 -17.73
N LEU A 56 5.20 12.34 -18.20
CA LEU A 56 4.15 13.30 -18.55
C LEU A 56 3.67 14.10 -17.32
N LEU A 57 3.39 13.41 -16.21
CA LEU A 57 2.97 14.04 -14.96
C LEU A 57 4.04 15.01 -14.44
N ALA A 58 5.32 14.64 -14.50
CA ALA A 58 6.41 15.53 -14.14
C ALA A 58 6.44 16.80 -15.01
N GLY A 59 6.21 16.68 -16.32
CA GLY A 59 6.09 17.82 -17.23
C GLY A 59 4.91 18.73 -16.91
N LEU A 60 3.73 18.16 -16.63
CA LEU A 60 2.53 18.91 -16.25
C LEU A 60 2.69 19.64 -14.92
N ARG A 61 3.35 19.02 -13.94
CA ARG A 61 3.69 19.66 -12.65
C ARG A 61 4.73 20.76 -12.79
N ALA A 62 5.68 20.62 -13.71
CA ALA A 62 6.64 21.69 -14.01
C ALA A 62 5.96 22.96 -14.56
N MET A 63 4.77 22.80 -15.16
CA MET A 63 3.89 23.90 -15.59
C MET A 63 2.94 24.38 -14.48
N GLU A 64 3.09 23.88 -13.25
CA GLU A 64 2.24 24.17 -12.07
C GLU A 64 0.75 23.87 -12.28
N LEU A 65 0.43 22.87 -13.14
CA LEU A 65 -0.96 22.52 -13.43
C LEU A 65 -1.68 21.89 -12.23
N ASP A 66 -0.94 21.26 -11.31
CA ASP A 66 -1.45 20.75 -10.03
C ASP A 66 -1.89 21.88 -9.07
N ARG A 67 -1.47 23.12 -9.31
CA ARG A 67 -1.80 24.30 -8.48
C ARG A 67 -2.78 25.25 -9.16
N THR A 68 -2.64 25.42 -10.47
CA THR A 68 -3.42 26.38 -11.27
C THR A 68 -4.65 25.75 -11.92
N GLY A 69 -4.64 24.43 -12.09
CA GLY A 69 -5.69 23.66 -12.73
C GLY A 69 -6.03 22.40 -11.96
N SER A 70 -6.19 21.28 -12.67
CA SER A 70 -6.43 19.97 -12.09
C SER A 70 -5.78 18.90 -12.94
N ILE A 71 -5.22 17.88 -12.28
CA ILE A 71 -4.76 16.64 -12.91
C ILE A 71 -5.50 15.49 -12.24
N ALA A 72 -6.23 14.69 -13.03
CA ALA A 72 -6.85 13.46 -12.58
C ALA A 72 -6.37 12.31 -13.47
N LEU A 73 -6.12 11.15 -12.86
CA LEU A 73 -5.57 9.98 -13.52
C LEU A 73 -6.38 8.75 -13.09
N GLU A 74 -6.80 7.94 -14.06
CA GLU A 74 -7.60 6.74 -13.83
C GLU A 74 -6.99 5.54 -14.57
N ASN A 75 -7.18 4.32 -14.06
CA ASN A 75 -6.80 3.11 -14.77
C ASN A 75 -7.89 2.73 -15.78
N ILE A 76 -7.48 2.37 -17.00
CA ILE A 76 -8.39 1.83 -18.01
C ILE A 76 -8.30 0.30 -17.95
N ASP A 77 -9.36 -0.35 -17.45
CA ASP A 77 -9.42 -1.81 -17.33
C ASP A 77 -9.45 -2.51 -18.69
N LEU A 78 -10.11 -1.89 -19.67
CA LEU A 78 -10.21 -2.40 -21.03
C LEU A 78 -10.21 -1.25 -22.04
N SER A 79 -9.27 -1.30 -22.99
CA SER A 79 -9.24 -0.43 -24.16
C SER A 79 -9.19 -1.30 -25.41
N LEU A 80 -10.06 -1.03 -26.37
CA LEU A 80 -10.08 -1.68 -27.68
C LEU A 80 -9.75 -0.65 -28.76
N SER A 81 -8.46 -0.37 -28.94
CA SER A 81 -8.02 0.64 -29.90
C SER A 81 -6.62 0.36 -30.43
N ARG A 82 -6.48 0.24 -31.75
CA ARG A 82 -5.17 0.16 -32.41
C ARG A 82 -4.27 1.35 -32.13
N ARG A 83 -4.84 2.51 -31.76
CA ARG A 83 -4.06 3.69 -31.38
C ARG A 83 -3.55 3.58 -29.94
N ALA A 84 -4.28 2.92 -29.05
CA ALA A 84 -3.81 2.59 -27.71
C ALA A 84 -2.76 1.47 -27.75
N ASP A 85 -2.98 0.43 -28.57
CA ASP A 85 -2.02 -0.66 -28.73
C ASP A 85 -0.65 -0.11 -29.20
N ARG A 86 -0.65 0.71 -30.27
CA ARG A 86 0.59 1.36 -30.73
C ARG A 86 1.22 2.27 -29.70
N ALA A 87 0.41 3.04 -28.96
CA ALA A 87 0.93 3.92 -27.92
C ALA A 87 1.62 3.13 -26.80
N ALA A 88 1.10 1.95 -26.45
CA ALA A 88 1.77 1.04 -25.52
C ALA A 88 3.04 0.43 -26.12
N ASP A 89 2.99 -0.04 -27.38
CA ASP A 89 4.13 -0.64 -28.08
C ASP A 89 5.29 0.36 -28.29
N ASP A 90 4.96 1.62 -28.58
CA ASP A 90 5.93 2.70 -28.80
C ASP A 90 6.53 3.22 -27.47
N ALA A 91 5.86 2.98 -26.35
CA ALA A 91 6.34 3.40 -25.04
C ALA A 91 7.44 2.46 -24.53
N PRO A 92 8.53 2.99 -23.97
CA PRO A 92 9.66 2.17 -23.56
C PRO A 92 9.36 1.40 -22.26
N GLY A 93 9.39 0.07 -22.34
CA GLY A 93 9.27 -0.83 -21.19
C GLY A 93 7.99 -1.67 -21.23
N GLU A 94 7.65 -2.28 -20.10
CA GLU A 94 6.43 -3.06 -19.93
C GLU A 94 5.53 -2.38 -18.89
N GLY A 95 4.27 -2.14 -19.22
CA GLY A 95 3.36 -1.34 -18.39
C GLY A 95 2.98 -2.02 -17.07
N ALA A 96 3.16 -3.33 -16.99
CA ALA A 96 3.04 -4.11 -15.76
C ALA A 96 4.13 -3.77 -14.74
N ASP A 97 5.30 -3.37 -15.23
CA ASP A 97 6.42 -3.00 -14.38
C ASP A 97 6.32 -1.53 -13.99
N ALA A 98 5.85 -0.64 -14.89
CA ALA A 98 5.84 0.82 -14.70
C ALA A 98 5.25 1.29 -13.34
N VAL A 99 6.10 1.96 -12.53
CA VAL A 99 5.69 2.68 -11.31
C VAL A 99 5.32 4.10 -11.62
N LEU A 100 4.12 4.44 -11.19
CA LEU A 100 3.62 5.80 -11.12
C LEU A 100 3.87 6.30 -9.70
N TRP A 101 4.88 7.15 -9.52
CA TRP A 101 5.25 7.62 -8.18
C TRP A 101 4.14 8.42 -7.52
N GLU A 102 3.37 9.17 -8.30
CA GLU A 102 2.22 9.93 -7.82
C GLU A 102 1.11 8.99 -7.34
N SER A 103 0.73 7.99 -8.14
CA SER A 103 -0.28 7.01 -7.72
C SER A 103 0.14 6.19 -6.51
N LEU A 104 1.43 5.83 -6.41
CA LEU A 104 1.97 5.18 -5.21
C LEU A 104 1.91 6.11 -3.99
N SER A 105 2.23 7.40 -4.17
CA SER A 105 2.20 8.39 -3.10
C SER A 105 0.77 8.65 -2.61
N ASP A 106 -0.20 8.75 -3.51
CA ASP A 106 -1.61 8.95 -3.17
C ASP A 106 -2.22 7.70 -2.52
N ALA A 107 -2.00 6.52 -3.09
CA ALA A 107 -2.45 5.26 -2.50
C ALA A 107 -1.87 5.06 -1.10
N THR A 108 -0.56 5.31 -0.93
CA THR A 108 0.05 5.24 0.39
C THR A 108 -0.42 6.35 1.31
N HIS A 109 -0.72 7.55 0.83
CA HIS A 109 -1.19 8.65 1.66
C HIS A 109 -2.59 8.37 2.23
N GLU A 110 -3.54 7.90 1.41
CA GLU A 110 -4.89 7.53 1.87
C GLU A 110 -4.84 6.39 2.90
N GLU A 111 -4.11 5.32 2.59
CA GLU A 111 -4.05 4.15 3.46
C GLU A 111 -3.15 4.35 4.72
N SER A 112 -2.22 5.31 4.70
CA SER A 112 -1.37 5.66 5.85
C SER A 112 -2.04 6.61 6.84
N THR A 113 -3.27 7.04 6.59
CA THR A 113 -3.98 7.94 7.50
C THR A 113 -4.55 7.16 8.70
N LEU A 114 -4.27 7.65 9.91
CA LEU A 114 -4.96 7.15 11.11
C LEU A 114 -6.44 7.58 11.03
N SER A 115 -7.28 6.70 10.49
CA SER A 115 -8.72 6.91 10.33
C SER A 115 -9.52 6.03 11.30
N ALA A 116 -10.77 6.40 11.56
CA ALA A 116 -11.68 5.58 12.35
C ALA A 116 -11.91 4.20 11.70
N THR A 117 -11.99 4.16 10.36
CA THR A 117 -12.14 2.93 9.58
C THR A 117 -10.93 2.01 9.73
N TYR A 118 -9.71 2.56 9.61
CA TYR A 118 -8.46 1.83 9.84
C TYR A 118 -8.41 1.21 11.25
N LEU A 119 -8.72 2.01 12.27
CA LEU A 119 -8.76 1.56 13.65
C LEU A 119 -9.81 0.45 13.87
N ALA A 120 -11.01 0.62 13.29
CA ALA A 120 -12.08 -0.37 13.39
C ALA A 120 -11.67 -1.70 12.76
N PHE A 121 -11.18 -1.70 11.51
CA PHE A 121 -10.73 -2.92 10.83
C PHE A 121 -9.60 -3.61 11.57
N LEU A 122 -8.56 -2.87 11.96
CA LEU A 122 -7.42 -3.45 12.68
C LEU A 122 -7.84 -4.03 14.03
N THR A 123 -8.73 -3.35 14.76
CA THR A 123 -9.27 -3.85 16.03
C THR A 123 -10.07 -5.13 15.83
N VAL A 124 -11.01 -5.15 14.87
CA VAL A 124 -11.81 -6.33 14.56
C VAL A 124 -10.92 -7.50 14.10
N ALA A 125 -9.94 -7.25 13.24
CA ALA A 125 -8.97 -8.26 12.81
C ALA A 125 -8.21 -8.85 14.01
N THR A 126 -7.75 -8.00 14.93
CA THR A 126 -7.05 -8.44 16.14
C THR A 126 -7.96 -9.25 17.07
N MET A 127 -9.24 -8.89 17.22
CA MET A 127 -10.23 -9.67 17.98
C MET A 127 -10.54 -11.02 17.33
N ILE A 128 -10.68 -11.09 16.01
CA ILE A 128 -10.86 -12.36 15.28
C ILE A 128 -9.63 -13.25 15.48
N ALA A 129 -8.43 -12.67 15.37
CA ALA A 129 -7.19 -13.39 15.62
C ALA A 129 -7.10 -13.87 17.08
N ALA A 130 -7.56 -13.09 18.06
CA ALA A 130 -7.60 -13.51 19.47
C ALA A 130 -8.49 -14.75 19.65
N CYS A 131 -9.67 -14.79 19.01
CA CYS A 131 -10.50 -16.00 18.97
C CYS A 131 -9.76 -17.18 18.30
N GLY A 132 -9.06 -16.93 17.19
CA GLY A 132 -8.27 -17.96 16.50
C GLY A 132 -7.14 -18.53 17.37
N VAL A 133 -6.48 -17.69 18.16
CA VAL A 133 -5.42 -18.06 19.09
C VAL A 133 -5.96 -18.92 20.24
N VAL A 134 -7.08 -18.52 20.85
CA VAL A 134 -7.67 -19.25 21.98
C VAL A 134 -8.28 -20.59 21.53
N LEU A 135 -8.86 -20.63 20.33
CA LEU A 135 -9.46 -21.84 19.76
C LEU A 135 -8.47 -22.74 18.99
N ASP A 136 -7.18 -22.37 18.94
CA ASP A 136 -6.16 -23.01 18.11
C ASP A 136 -6.61 -23.24 16.64
N ASN A 137 -7.29 -22.25 16.04
CA ASN A 137 -7.90 -22.36 14.72
C ASN A 137 -7.17 -21.49 13.69
N ALA A 138 -6.35 -22.14 12.87
CA ALA A 138 -5.59 -21.49 11.80
C ALA A 138 -6.47 -20.79 10.74
N VAL A 139 -7.71 -21.24 10.51
CA VAL A 139 -8.62 -20.61 9.53
C VAL A 139 -9.05 -19.22 10.01
N LEU A 140 -9.33 -19.06 11.30
CA LEU A 140 -9.66 -17.74 11.88
C LEU A 140 -8.45 -16.79 11.84
N ILE A 141 -7.24 -17.33 12.04
CA ILE A 141 -5.99 -16.58 11.92
C ILE A 141 -5.81 -16.04 10.50
N VAL A 142 -5.96 -16.91 9.48
CA VAL A 142 -5.89 -16.52 8.07
C VAL A 142 -6.96 -15.48 7.73
N GLY A 143 -8.19 -15.67 8.23
CA GLY A 143 -9.27 -14.69 8.06
C GLY A 143 -8.93 -13.32 8.66
N ALA A 144 -8.35 -13.28 9.86
CA ALA A 144 -7.91 -12.04 10.51
C ALA A 144 -6.79 -11.35 9.73
N MET A 145 -5.80 -12.09 9.22
CA MET A 145 -4.71 -11.55 8.40
C MET A 145 -5.23 -10.89 7.11
N ALA A 146 -6.27 -11.46 6.50
CA ALA A 146 -6.89 -10.90 5.29
C ALA A 146 -7.70 -9.61 5.54
N VAL A 147 -8.13 -9.37 6.78
CA VAL A 147 -8.90 -8.18 7.18
C VAL A 147 -7.98 -7.02 7.62
N GLY A 148 -6.76 -7.33 8.07
CA GLY A 148 -5.79 -6.36 8.58
C GLY A 148 -5.41 -5.28 7.56
N PRO A 149 -5.58 -3.98 7.86
CA PRO A 149 -5.23 -2.88 6.96
C PRO A 149 -3.79 -2.37 7.15
N GLU A 150 -2.89 -3.14 7.75
CA GLU A 150 -1.54 -2.67 8.12
C GLU A 150 -0.59 -2.45 6.94
N PHE A 151 -0.89 -3.01 5.76
CA PHE A 151 -0.03 -2.90 4.57
C PHE A 151 0.06 -1.48 4.02
N GLY A 152 -1.00 -0.70 4.13
CA GLY A 152 -1.00 0.69 3.68
C GLY A 152 0.02 1.57 4.41
N PRO A 153 -0.03 1.64 5.76
CA PRO A 153 1.00 2.31 6.54
C PRO A 153 2.41 1.76 6.31
N LEU A 154 2.57 0.44 6.17
CA LEU A 154 3.87 -0.18 5.87
C LEU A 154 4.44 0.30 4.52
N ALA A 155 3.60 0.33 3.48
CA ALA A 155 3.97 0.85 2.17
C ALA A 155 4.29 2.34 2.21
N GLY A 156 3.53 3.13 2.99
CA GLY A 156 3.83 4.55 3.21
C GLY A 156 5.21 4.77 3.85
N ILE A 157 5.61 3.93 4.81
CA ILE A 157 6.96 3.97 5.40
C ILE A 157 8.02 3.68 4.32
N CYS A 158 7.86 2.60 3.55
CA CYS A 158 8.78 2.22 2.47
C CYS A 158 8.94 3.36 1.45
N THR A 159 7.83 3.91 0.98
CA THR A 159 7.79 5.01 0.01
C THR A 159 8.44 6.27 0.56
N ALA A 160 8.14 6.63 1.82
CA ALA A 160 8.71 7.80 2.47
C ALA A 160 10.24 7.69 2.67
N LEU A 161 10.76 6.49 2.96
CA LEU A 161 12.19 6.24 3.07
C LEU A 161 12.90 6.42 1.72
N VAL A 162 12.33 5.92 0.63
CA VAL A 162 12.89 6.04 -0.73
C VAL A 162 12.80 7.48 -1.28
N GLN A 163 11.71 8.18 -0.99
CA GLN A 163 11.51 9.57 -1.41
C GLN A 163 12.14 10.60 -0.47
N ARG A 164 12.69 10.17 0.67
CA ARG A 164 13.22 11.05 1.74
C ARG A 164 12.18 12.06 2.24
N ALA A 165 10.95 11.60 2.45
CA ALA A 165 9.82 12.39 2.93
C ALA A 165 9.55 12.11 4.44
N PRO A 166 10.29 12.73 5.39
CA PRO A 166 10.23 12.36 6.80
C PRO A 166 8.84 12.58 7.43
N ARG A 167 8.07 13.55 6.93
CA ARG A 167 6.71 13.81 7.39
C ARG A 167 5.76 12.64 7.07
N LEU A 168 5.88 12.06 5.88
CA LEU A 168 5.10 10.88 5.49
C LEU A 168 5.51 9.66 6.33
N ALA A 169 6.82 9.43 6.47
CA ALA A 169 7.35 8.33 7.28
C ALA A 169 6.83 8.38 8.72
N TRP A 170 6.86 9.56 9.35
CA TRP A 170 6.37 9.75 10.70
C TRP A 170 4.86 9.51 10.81
N ARG A 171 4.07 10.01 9.85
CA ARG A 171 2.62 9.80 9.83
C ARG A 171 2.26 8.31 9.69
N SER A 172 2.87 7.61 8.74
CA SER A 172 2.64 6.18 8.53
C SER A 172 3.08 5.34 9.73
N LEU A 173 4.23 5.68 10.34
CA LEU A 173 4.69 5.05 11.58
C LEU A 173 3.73 5.30 12.75
N GLN A 174 3.24 6.53 12.90
CA GLN A 174 2.23 6.86 13.91
C GLN A 174 0.93 6.07 13.69
N ALA A 175 0.45 5.97 12.44
CA ALA A 175 -0.74 5.19 12.13
C ALA A 175 -0.57 3.72 12.53
N LEU A 176 0.58 3.12 12.21
CA LEU A 176 0.92 1.74 12.56
C LEU A 176 1.01 1.53 14.08
N LEU A 177 1.78 2.37 14.78
CA LEU A 177 2.00 2.23 16.23
C LEU A 177 0.73 2.49 17.04
N VAL A 178 0.03 3.60 16.74
CA VAL A 178 -1.23 3.94 17.42
C VAL A 178 -2.31 2.92 17.06
N GLY A 179 -2.36 2.48 15.80
CA GLY A 179 -3.25 1.44 15.32
C GLY A 179 -3.15 0.16 16.13
N PHE A 180 -1.95 -0.44 16.15
CA PHE A 180 -1.72 -1.66 16.91
C PHE A 180 -1.91 -1.46 18.41
N ALA A 181 -1.46 -0.34 18.98
CA ALA A 181 -1.65 -0.06 20.41
C ALA A 181 -3.13 0.00 20.80
N VAL A 182 -3.96 0.72 20.04
CA VAL A 182 -5.41 0.81 20.27
C VAL A 182 -6.07 -0.56 20.06
N ALA A 183 -5.77 -1.23 18.95
CA ALA A 183 -6.33 -2.55 18.64
C ALA A 183 -6.00 -3.58 19.73
N MET A 184 -4.76 -3.61 20.20
CA MET A 184 -4.32 -4.49 21.28
C MET A 184 -4.99 -4.13 22.60
N ALA A 185 -5.07 -2.85 22.97
CA ALA A 185 -5.71 -2.42 24.21
C ALA A 185 -7.21 -2.81 24.25
N VAL A 186 -7.92 -2.60 23.14
CA VAL A 186 -9.31 -3.05 23.00
C VAL A 186 -9.41 -4.57 23.04
N THR A 187 -8.47 -5.27 22.40
CA THR A 187 -8.43 -6.74 22.40
C THR A 187 -8.17 -7.30 23.80
N VAL A 188 -7.31 -6.70 24.62
CA VAL A 188 -7.14 -7.07 26.03
C VAL A 188 -8.49 -6.99 26.76
N GLY A 189 -9.20 -5.87 26.63
CA GLY A 189 -10.52 -5.69 27.23
C GLY A 189 -11.54 -6.72 26.73
N PHE A 190 -11.50 -7.04 25.43
CA PHE A 190 -12.32 -8.09 24.84
C PHE A 190 -11.98 -9.47 25.41
N SER A 191 -10.70 -9.84 25.53
CA SER A 191 -10.28 -11.11 26.11
C SER A 191 -10.76 -11.27 27.55
N LEU A 192 -10.64 -10.21 28.36
CA LEU A 192 -11.14 -10.20 29.74
C LEU A 192 -12.67 -10.30 29.79
N PHE A 193 -13.38 -9.65 28.87
CA PHE A 193 -14.83 -9.78 28.75
C PHE A 193 -15.24 -11.21 28.39
N MET A 194 -14.55 -11.83 27.43
CA MET A 194 -14.79 -13.21 26.99
C MET A 194 -14.51 -14.23 28.08
N ASP A 195 -13.49 -13.98 28.90
CA ASP A 195 -13.19 -14.77 30.11
C ASP A 195 -14.33 -14.66 31.14
N ALA A 196 -14.81 -13.43 31.39
CA ALA A 196 -15.89 -13.17 32.35
C ALA A 196 -17.23 -13.82 31.97
N VAL A 197 -17.51 -13.99 30.67
CA VAL A 197 -18.70 -14.72 30.18
C VAL A 197 -18.45 -16.23 30.00
N GLY A 198 -17.27 -16.73 30.39
CA GLY A 198 -16.92 -18.15 30.36
C GLY A 198 -16.65 -18.71 28.97
N LEU A 199 -16.32 -17.87 27.99
CA LEU A 199 -16.00 -18.29 26.62
C LEU A 199 -14.50 -18.47 26.39
N PHE A 200 -13.66 -17.71 27.12
CA PHE A 200 -12.21 -17.94 27.17
C PHE A 200 -11.81 -18.54 28.51
N HIS A 201 -10.75 -19.36 28.49
CA HIS A 201 -10.17 -19.98 29.67
C HIS A 201 -8.65 -19.90 29.58
N VAL A 202 -7.98 -19.54 30.68
CA VAL A 202 -6.51 -19.48 30.79
C VAL A 202 -5.86 -20.80 30.33
N GLU A 203 -6.48 -21.93 30.69
CA GLU A 203 -6.03 -23.28 30.35
C GLU A 203 -5.93 -23.50 28.83
N ALA A 204 -6.78 -22.84 28.03
CA ALA A 204 -6.71 -22.92 26.57
C ALA A 204 -5.48 -22.17 26.00
N LEU A 205 -5.00 -21.16 26.73
CA LEU A 205 -3.77 -20.45 26.38
C LEU A 205 -2.52 -21.25 26.79
N GLU A 206 -2.54 -21.89 27.96
CA GLU A 206 -1.44 -22.72 28.46
C GLU A 206 -1.32 -24.07 27.72
N ALA A 207 -2.42 -24.55 27.14
CA ALA A 207 -2.45 -25.78 26.36
C ALA A 207 -1.51 -25.75 25.15
N ALA A 208 -1.09 -26.94 24.72
CA ALA A 208 -0.36 -27.09 23.48
C ALA A 208 -1.24 -26.65 22.30
N ARG A 209 -0.79 -25.62 21.58
CA ARG A 209 -1.47 -25.02 20.43
C ARG A 209 -0.72 -25.32 19.12
N PRO A 210 -0.72 -26.58 18.64
CA PRO A 210 0.09 -26.98 17.49
C PRO A 210 -0.28 -26.25 16.21
N ASN A 211 -1.54 -25.83 16.05
CA ASN A 211 -2.00 -25.17 14.83
C ASN A 211 -1.73 -23.67 14.81
N THR A 212 -1.43 -23.05 15.97
CA THR A 212 -1.19 -21.61 16.09
C THR A 212 0.16 -21.25 16.72
N ASN A 213 1.04 -22.24 16.97
CA ASN A 213 2.33 -22.00 17.63
C ASN A 213 3.29 -21.06 16.88
N PHE A 214 3.15 -20.99 15.56
CA PHE A 214 4.00 -20.20 14.66
C PHE A 214 3.81 -18.69 14.86
N ILE A 215 2.76 -18.28 15.58
CA ILE A 215 2.40 -16.90 15.85
C ILE A 215 3.23 -16.32 17.01
N TYR A 216 3.64 -17.15 17.98
CA TYR A 216 4.31 -16.70 19.21
C TYR A 216 5.69 -17.30 19.43
N ARG A 217 6.15 -18.19 18.54
CA ARG A 217 7.54 -18.64 18.50
C ARG A 217 8.25 -17.93 17.35
N PRO A 218 9.04 -16.89 17.64
CA PRO A 218 9.84 -16.26 16.61
C PRO A 218 10.80 -17.27 15.99
N ASP A 219 10.78 -17.35 14.67
CA ASP A 219 11.57 -18.30 13.89
C ASP A 219 12.21 -17.57 12.70
N TRP A 220 13.41 -18.01 12.31
CA TRP A 220 14.13 -17.44 11.18
C TRP A 220 13.34 -17.55 9.87
N PHE A 221 12.51 -18.59 9.73
CA PHE A 221 11.61 -18.70 8.57
C PHE A 221 10.55 -17.59 8.55
N SER A 222 10.07 -17.12 9.71
CA SER A 222 9.15 -15.98 9.77
C SER A 222 9.79 -14.70 9.23
N PHE A 223 11.06 -14.47 9.55
CA PHE A 223 11.83 -13.36 8.97
C PHE A 223 11.93 -13.47 7.44
N VAL A 224 12.27 -14.65 6.92
CA VAL A 224 12.38 -14.89 5.48
C VAL A 224 11.04 -14.63 4.80
N VAL A 225 9.93 -15.11 5.38
CA VAL A 225 8.58 -14.87 4.85
C VAL A 225 8.24 -13.38 4.90
N ALA A 226 8.57 -12.66 5.98
CA ALA A 226 8.35 -11.22 6.08
C ALA A 226 9.14 -10.43 5.01
N VAL A 227 10.36 -10.85 4.70
CA VAL A 227 11.17 -10.27 3.61
C VAL A 227 10.52 -10.53 2.26
N LEU A 228 10.13 -11.77 1.96
CA LEU A 228 9.44 -12.12 0.71
C LEU A 228 8.10 -11.39 0.58
N ALA A 229 7.36 -11.26 1.67
CA ALA A 229 6.12 -10.52 1.74
C ALA A 229 6.35 -9.02 1.49
N GLY A 230 7.42 -8.43 2.04
CA GLY A 230 7.78 -7.04 1.76
C GLY A 230 8.10 -6.80 0.28
N ILE A 231 8.81 -7.73 -0.36
CA ILE A 231 9.07 -7.69 -1.81
C ILE A 231 7.75 -7.77 -2.58
N ALA A 232 6.95 -8.80 -2.31
CA ALA A 232 5.70 -9.06 -3.02
C ALA A 232 4.66 -7.95 -2.82
N GLY A 233 4.56 -7.40 -1.60
CA GLY A 233 3.64 -6.32 -1.25
C GLY A 233 3.97 -5.04 -2.00
N VAL A 234 5.26 -4.65 -2.04
CA VAL A 234 5.70 -3.50 -2.83
C VAL A 234 5.48 -3.72 -4.33
N LEU A 235 5.82 -4.90 -4.86
CA LEU A 235 5.57 -5.23 -6.27
C LEU A 235 4.06 -5.18 -6.59
N SER A 236 3.21 -5.66 -5.68
CA SER A 236 1.75 -5.63 -5.86
C SER A 236 1.18 -4.21 -5.87
N LEU A 237 1.72 -3.30 -5.06
CA LEU A 237 1.27 -1.90 -5.00
C LEU A 237 1.77 -1.07 -6.20
N THR A 238 2.92 -1.46 -6.74
CA THR A 238 3.55 -0.78 -7.87
C THR A 238 3.01 -1.24 -9.22
N SER A 239 2.62 -2.51 -9.32
CA SER A 239 1.98 -3.07 -10.52
C SER A 239 0.47 -2.82 -10.53
N ALA A 240 -0.14 -2.92 -11.72
CA ALA A 240 -1.60 -2.86 -11.90
C ALA A 240 -2.38 -4.06 -11.29
N LYS A 241 -1.72 -4.90 -10.49
CA LYS A 241 -2.27 -6.14 -9.91
C LYS A 241 -2.51 -6.00 -8.42
N SER A 242 -3.49 -5.17 -8.05
CA SER A 242 -3.86 -4.88 -6.66
C SER A 242 -4.29 -6.13 -5.86
N GLY A 243 -4.83 -7.16 -6.51
CA GLY A 243 -5.31 -8.38 -5.84
C GLY A 243 -4.24 -9.24 -5.16
N ALA A 244 -2.96 -9.07 -5.47
CA ALA A 244 -1.89 -9.87 -4.84
C ALA A 244 -1.62 -9.44 -3.38
N LEU A 245 -2.01 -8.23 -2.99
CA LEU A 245 -1.79 -7.68 -1.65
C LEU A 245 -2.44 -8.53 -0.55
N VAL A 246 -3.63 -9.09 -0.84
CA VAL A 246 -4.37 -9.94 0.12
C VAL A 246 -3.59 -11.21 0.45
N GLY A 247 -2.98 -11.85 -0.56
CA GLY A 247 -2.17 -13.06 -0.35
C GLY A 247 -0.88 -12.77 0.42
N VAL A 248 -0.29 -11.60 0.20
CA VAL A 248 0.87 -11.12 0.97
C VAL A 248 0.49 -10.90 2.44
N ALA A 249 -0.68 -10.30 2.69
CA ALA A 249 -1.16 -10.08 4.05
C ALA A 249 -1.41 -11.38 4.83
N ILE A 250 -1.96 -12.39 4.17
CA ILE A 250 -2.16 -13.73 4.74
C ILE A 250 -0.83 -14.41 5.10
N SER A 251 0.26 -14.06 4.44
CA SER A 251 1.55 -14.74 4.62
C SER A 251 2.29 -14.28 5.89
N VAL A 252 1.90 -13.16 6.51
CA VAL A 252 2.64 -12.56 7.62
C VAL A 252 1.81 -12.57 8.90
N THR A 253 2.48 -12.83 10.02
CA THR A 253 1.86 -12.98 11.34
C THR A 253 1.74 -11.69 12.14
N THR A 254 1.65 -10.52 11.51
CA THR A 254 1.53 -9.21 12.17
C THR A 254 0.28 -9.11 13.06
N VAL A 255 -0.93 -9.14 12.48
CA VAL A 255 -2.19 -9.09 13.26
C VAL A 255 -2.28 -10.24 14.28
N PRO A 256 -1.96 -11.50 13.92
CA PRO A 256 -2.03 -12.59 14.89
C PRO A 256 -1.02 -12.46 16.04
N ALA A 257 0.20 -11.98 15.78
CA ALA A 257 1.18 -11.75 16.84
C ALA A 257 0.71 -10.64 17.79
N ALA A 258 0.15 -9.55 17.27
CA ALA A 258 -0.46 -8.50 18.08
C ALA A 258 -1.63 -9.03 18.93
N ALA A 259 -2.49 -9.86 18.34
CA ALA A 259 -3.62 -10.48 19.04
C ALA A 259 -3.16 -11.43 20.15
N ASN A 260 -2.20 -12.33 19.87
CA ASN A 260 -1.65 -13.23 20.89
C ASN A 260 -0.96 -12.45 22.01
N ALA A 261 -0.22 -11.37 21.68
CA ALA A 261 0.38 -10.50 22.69
C ALA A 261 -0.69 -9.83 23.56
N ALA A 262 -1.79 -9.34 22.98
CA ALA A 262 -2.91 -8.75 23.72
C ALA A 262 -3.60 -9.76 24.65
N VAL A 263 -3.91 -10.97 24.15
CA VAL A 263 -4.50 -12.05 24.95
C VAL A 263 -3.57 -12.44 26.10
N ALA A 264 -2.29 -12.66 25.82
CA ALA A 264 -1.30 -13.03 26.82
C ALA A 264 -1.11 -11.94 27.89
N LEU A 265 -1.12 -10.66 27.51
CA LEU A 265 -1.11 -9.55 28.48
C LEU A 265 -2.35 -9.55 29.38
N GLY A 266 -3.53 -9.84 28.83
CA GLY A 266 -4.77 -9.95 29.61
C GLY A 266 -4.70 -11.06 30.67
N TYR A 267 -4.01 -12.16 30.35
CA TYR A 267 -3.83 -13.31 31.24
C TYR A 267 -2.54 -13.27 32.08
N GLN A 268 -1.82 -12.14 32.10
CA GLN A 268 -0.56 -11.96 32.84
C GLN A 268 0.59 -12.91 32.40
N GLU A 269 0.48 -13.50 31.21
CA GLU A 269 1.52 -14.32 30.57
C GLU A 269 2.56 -13.44 29.86
N TYR A 270 3.30 -12.65 30.64
CA TYR A 270 4.25 -11.65 30.13
C TYR A 270 5.34 -12.25 29.23
N GLY A 271 5.76 -13.49 29.51
CA GLY A 271 6.73 -14.20 28.68
C GLY A 271 6.19 -14.39 27.27
N GLN A 272 4.97 -14.93 27.12
CA GLN A 272 4.37 -15.13 25.81
C GLN A 272 4.08 -13.80 25.10
N ALA A 273 3.61 -12.79 25.83
CA ALA A 273 3.38 -11.46 25.28
C ALA A 273 4.65 -10.85 24.67
N TRP A 274 5.79 -10.99 25.35
CA TRP A 274 7.07 -10.49 24.89
C TRP A 274 7.52 -11.15 23.58
N HIS A 275 7.49 -12.49 23.51
CA HIS A 275 7.89 -13.22 22.28
C HIS A 275 6.99 -12.87 21.08
N SER A 276 5.69 -12.67 21.31
CA SER A 276 4.78 -12.20 20.24
C SER A 276 5.06 -10.76 19.82
N MET A 277 5.45 -9.88 20.74
CA MET A 277 5.88 -8.53 20.39
C MET A 277 7.16 -8.52 19.57
N GLU A 278 8.13 -9.37 19.93
CA GLU A 278 9.37 -9.57 19.15
C GLU A 278 9.05 -10.03 17.72
N GLN A 279 8.16 -11.02 17.57
CA GLN A 279 7.71 -11.50 16.26
C GLN A 279 7.03 -10.40 15.43
N LEU A 280 6.15 -9.60 16.06
CA LEU A 280 5.51 -8.45 15.42
C LEU A 280 6.56 -7.47 14.89
N LEU A 281 7.48 -7.03 15.74
CA LEU A 281 8.52 -6.07 15.38
C LEU A 281 9.45 -6.59 14.29
N LEU A 282 9.84 -7.86 14.37
CA LEU A 282 10.70 -8.52 13.39
C LEU A 282 10.02 -8.62 12.02
N ASN A 283 8.73 -8.97 11.99
CA ASN A 283 7.94 -8.99 10.75
C ASN A 283 7.82 -7.58 10.14
N LEU A 284 7.47 -6.57 10.94
CA LEU A 284 7.36 -5.19 10.47
C LEU A 284 8.70 -4.68 9.93
N ALA A 285 9.80 -4.92 10.66
CA ALA A 285 11.13 -4.52 10.23
C ALA A 285 11.57 -5.25 8.94
N GLY A 286 11.29 -6.55 8.82
CA GLY A 286 11.56 -7.35 7.64
C GLY A 286 10.82 -6.83 6.40
N ILE A 287 9.52 -6.54 6.54
CA ILE A 287 8.70 -5.97 5.47
C ILE A 287 9.23 -4.60 5.06
N VAL A 288 9.48 -3.70 6.02
CA VAL A 288 9.95 -2.33 5.72
C VAL A 288 11.31 -2.36 5.04
N LEU A 289 12.24 -3.17 5.54
CA LEU A 289 13.58 -3.31 4.97
C LEU A 289 13.49 -3.83 3.52
N ALA A 290 12.80 -4.95 3.32
CA ALA A 290 12.69 -5.58 2.02
C ALA A 290 11.92 -4.71 1.03
N GLY A 291 10.80 -4.12 1.45
CA GLY A 291 10.00 -3.22 0.63
C GLY A 291 10.77 -1.97 0.22
N THR A 292 11.52 -1.35 1.14
CA THR A 292 12.37 -0.19 0.84
C THR A 292 13.47 -0.55 -0.16
N LEU A 293 14.12 -1.71 0.02
CA LEU A 293 15.14 -2.20 -0.92
C LEU A 293 14.55 -2.47 -2.31
N THR A 294 13.37 -3.08 -2.40
CA THR A 294 12.66 -3.32 -3.66
C THR A 294 12.31 -2.02 -4.37
N LEU A 295 11.68 -1.06 -3.68
CA LEU A 295 11.37 0.25 -4.25
C LEU A 295 12.64 0.98 -4.71
N THR A 296 13.72 0.90 -3.93
CA THR A 296 15.01 1.50 -4.30
C THR A 296 15.59 0.85 -5.55
N ALA A 297 15.53 -0.48 -5.65
CA ALA A 297 15.97 -1.22 -6.83
C ALA A 297 15.13 -0.85 -8.06
N GLN A 298 13.79 -0.81 -7.95
CA GLN A 298 12.90 -0.36 -9.03
C GLN A 298 13.26 1.05 -9.49
N LYS A 299 13.45 1.99 -8.55
CA LYS A 299 13.86 3.37 -8.85
C LYS A 299 15.20 3.43 -9.60
N LEU A 300 16.19 2.65 -9.19
CA LEU A 300 17.50 2.61 -9.83
C LEU A 300 17.44 1.98 -11.23
N LEU A 301 16.63 0.94 -11.41
CA LEU A 301 16.46 0.27 -12.70
C LEU A 301 15.78 1.20 -13.73
N TRP A 302 14.73 1.93 -13.33
CA TRP A 302 14.15 2.93 -14.23
C TRP A 302 15.02 4.12 -14.49
N ALA A 303 15.75 4.63 -13.49
CA ALA A 303 16.69 5.72 -13.74
C ALA A 303 17.72 5.32 -14.81
N ARG A 304 18.14 4.04 -14.83
CA ARG A 304 19.06 3.51 -15.84
C ARG A 304 18.44 3.37 -17.22
N GLN A 305 17.18 2.92 -17.31
CA GLN A 305 16.44 2.87 -18.57
C GLN A 305 16.17 4.28 -19.13
N GLY A 306 15.85 5.24 -18.25
CA GLY A 306 15.66 6.66 -18.59
C GLY A 306 16.95 7.37 -19.02
N THR A 307 18.13 7.00 -18.49
CA THR A 307 19.41 7.57 -18.95
C THR A 307 19.87 7.09 -20.33
N GLY A 308 19.25 6.05 -20.89
CA GLY A 308 19.44 5.67 -22.30
C GLY A 308 18.74 6.61 -23.30
N LEU A 309 17.91 7.54 -22.81
CA LEU A 309 17.00 8.37 -23.62
C LEU A 309 17.42 9.86 -23.69
N ARG A 310 18.66 10.20 -23.34
CA ARG A 310 19.28 11.47 -23.76
C ARG A 310 20.22 11.24 -24.95
N ALA A 311 19.65 11.26 -26.15
CA ALA A 311 20.20 11.86 -27.39
C ALA A 311 19.65 11.16 -28.64
N PRO A 312 19.58 11.86 -29.79
CA PRO A 312 19.94 13.27 -30.02
C PRO A 312 18.74 14.23 -30.03
#